data_AF-A0AAX2TKQ9-F1
#
_entry.id   AF-A0AAX2TKQ9-F1
#
_cell.length_a   1.000
_cell.length_b   1.000
_cell.length_c   1.000
_cell.angle_alpha   90.00
_cell.angle_beta   90.00
_cell.angle_gamma   90.00
#
_symmetry.space_group_name_H-M   'P 1'
#
loop_
_entity.id
_entity.type
_entity.pdbx_description
1 polymer ?
#
loop_
_entity_poly.entity_id
_entity_poly.type
_entity_poly.pdbx_seq_one_letter_code
_entity_poly.pdbx_strand_id
1 'polypeptide(L)'
;ELVGIESPLWPKTYTGSGWITQEAYRTFTGKMIAGLKEEGPFDGVYLCLHGAMAVRDVPRPEADLARQVREVVGRSAFIAATFDPHGNEDEAFLEQADMAFAVKYFPHYDAHLQGERAARMLVRAIR
;
A
#
# COMPACT_ATOMS: atom_id res chain seq x y z
N GLU A 1 -11.71 -14.90 -2.24
CA GLU A 1 -10.66 -15.49 -1.38
C GLU A 1 -9.71 -14.38 -0.95
N LEU A 2 -8.92 -14.54 0.12
CA LEU A 2 -7.89 -13.57 0.49
C LEU A 2 -6.52 -14.19 0.18
N VAL A 3 -5.78 -13.56 -0.72
CA VAL A 3 -4.42 -13.96 -1.09
C VAL A 3 -3.43 -12.95 -0.52
N GLY A 4 -2.37 -13.43 0.11
CA GLY A 4 -1.31 -12.58 0.65
C GLY A 4 -0.44 -11.98 -0.46
N ILE A 5 -0.02 -10.72 -0.29
CA ILE A 5 0.96 -10.06 -1.15
C ILE A 5 2.27 -10.00 -0.38
N GLU A 6 3.39 -10.28 -1.05
CA GLU A 6 4.74 -10.15 -0.47
C GLU A 6 4.90 -8.78 0.21
N SER A 7 5.41 -8.76 1.43
CA SER A 7 5.68 -7.51 2.15
C SER A 7 7.04 -7.60 2.83
N PRO A 8 7.91 -6.58 2.70
CA PRO A 8 9.12 -6.53 3.48
C PRO A 8 8.73 -6.47 4.96
N LEU A 9 9.03 -7.55 5.69
CA LEU A 9 8.85 -7.62 7.13
C LEU A 9 9.70 -6.55 7.85
N TRP A 10 9.55 -6.47 9.16
CA TRP A 10 10.27 -5.52 10.03
C TRP A 10 11.77 -5.42 9.69
N PRO A 11 12.28 -4.22 9.35
CA PRO A 11 13.69 -4.03 9.12
C PRO A 11 14.46 -4.35 10.40
N LYS A 12 15.63 -4.99 10.26
CA LYS A 12 16.50 -5.36 11.40
C LYS A 12 16.85 -4.20 12.33
N THR A 13 16.76 -2.96 11.84
CA THR A 13 17.14 -1.74 12.56
C THR A 13 15.99 -1.06 13.31
N TYR A 14 14.75 -1.58 13.24
CA TYR A 14 13.57 -1.17 14.03
C TYR A 14 13.22 0.33 14.02
N THR A 15 13.80 1.13 13.13
CA THR A 15 13.66 2.59 13.10
C THR A 15 13.28 3.06 11.71
N GLY A 16 12.27 3.94 11.64
CA GLY A 16 12.00 4.72 10.44
C GLY A 16 13.11 5.74 10.25
N SER A 17 14.15 5.39 9.48
CA SER A 17 15.25 6.29 9.19
C SER A 17 15.89 6.01 7.84
N GLY A 18 16.42 7.08 7.23
CA GLY A 18 17.15 7.00 5.97
C GLY A 18 16.26 6.79 4.75
N TRP A 19 16.89 6.96 3.59
CA TRP A 19 16.25 6.73 2.30
C TRP A 19 16.49 5.28 1.87
N ILE A 20 15.44 4.60 1.47
CA ILE A 20 15.49 3.27 0.85
C ILE A 20 16.22 3.39 -0.49
N THR A 21 17.09 2.42 -0.78
CA THR A 21 17.78 2.36 -2.08
C THR A 21 16.78 2.00 -3.18
N GLN A 22 16.99 2.52 -4.39
CA GLN A 22 16.17 2.13 -5.55
C GLN A 22 16.16 0.62 -5.77
N GLU A 23 17.29 -0.04 -5.53
CA GLU A 23 17.43 -1.49 -5.64
C GLU A 23 16.51 -2.23 -4.67
N ALA A 24 16.50 -1.85 -3.40
CA ALA A 24 15.66 -2.49 -2.39
C ALA A 24 14.17 -2.26 -2.72
N TYR A 25 13.79 -1.02 -3.06
CA TYR A 25 12.42 -0.71 -3.46
C TYR A 25 11.98 -1.58 -4.65
N ARG A 26 12.73 -1.56 -5.75
CA ARG A 26 12.41 -2.33 -6.97
C ARG A 26 12.39 -3.85 -6.72
N THR A 27 13.23 -4.34 -5.82
CA THR A 27 13.25 -5.76 -5.48
C THR A 27 11.93 -6.19 -4.84
N PHE A 28 11.44 -5.44 -3.84
CA PHE A 28 10.21 -5.79 -3.15
C PHE A 28 8.96 -5.49 -3.98
N THR A 29 8.89 -4.32 -4.62
CA THR A 29 7.74 -4.01 -5.49
C THR A 29 7.69 -4.96 -6.68
N GLY A 30 8.83 -5.33 -7.27
CA GLY A 30 8.89 -6.32 -8.35
C GLY A 30 8.30 -7.67 -7.94
N LYS A 31 8.59 -8.15 -6.72
CA LYS A 31 7.99 -9.38 -6.17
C LYS A 31 6.48 -9.25 -5.94
N MET A 32 6.03 -8.12 -5.37
CA MET A 32 4.60 -7.84 -5.16
C MET A 32 3.83 -7.89 -6.49
N ILE A 33 4.34 -7.19 -7.50
CA ILE A 33 3.72 -7.10 -8.84
C ILE A 33 3.77 -8.46 -9.55
N ALA A 34 4.84 -9.23 -9.42
CA ALA A 34 4.91 -10.58 -9.98
C ALA A 34 3.84 -11.50 -9.38
N GLY A 35 3.69 -11.51 -8.04
CA GLY A 35 2.65 -12.30 -7.37
C GLY A 35 1.23 -11.87 -7.78
N LEU A 36 0.98 -10.56 -7.89
CA LEU A 36 -0.31 -10.06 -8.38
C LEU A 36 -0.66 -10.51 -9.81
N LYS A 37 0.35 -10.65 -10.68
CA LYS A 37 0.17 -11.13 -12.06
C LYS A 37 -0.08 -12.64 -12.11
N GLU A 38 0.59 -13.39 -11.26
CA GLU A 38 0.52 -14.86 -11.22
C GLU A 38 -0.81 -15.36 -10.62
N GLU A 39 -1.27 -14.72 -9.55
CA GLU A 39 -2.41 -15.17 -8.75
C GLU A 39 -3.75 -14.49 -9.11
N GLY A 40 -3.71 -13.51 -10.03
CA GLY A 40 -4.91 -12.79 -10.47
C GLY A 40 -5.89 -13.66 -11.29
N PRO A 41 -7.07 -13.13 -11.64
CA PRO A 41 -7.54 -11.76 -11.41
C PRO A 41 -7.99 -11.49 -9.98
N PHE A 42 -7.90 -10.23 -9.55
CA PHE A 42 -8.37 -9.77 -8.23
C PHE A 42 -9.48 -8.73 -8.37
N ASP A 43 -10.51 -8.83 -7.54
CA ASP A 43 -11.58 -7.81 -7.46
C ASP A 43 -11.16 -6.59 -6.64
N GLY A 44 -10.08 -6.70 -5.85
CA GLY A 44 -9.49 -5.56 -5.17
C GLY A 44 -8.21 -5.86 -4.43
N VAL A 45 -7.50 -4.80 -4.05
CA VAL A 45 -6.21 -4.83 -3.38
C VAL A 45 -6.25 -3.92 -2.17
N TYR A 46 -5.75 -4.41 -1.04
CA TYR A 46 -5.55 -3.62 0.17
C TYR A 46 -4.06 -3.42 0.44
N LEU A 47 -3.60 -2.18 0.45
CA LEU A 47 -2.22 -1.79 0.71
C LEU A 47 -2.10 -1.21 2.13
N CYS A 48 -1.48 -1.95 3.04
CA CYS A 48 -1.17 -1.47 4.38
C CYS A 48 0.15 -0.69 4.35
N LEU A 49 0.08 0.63 4.10
CA LEU A 49 1.25 1.48 3.87
C LEU A 49 1.53 2.40 5.06
N HIS A 50 2.77 2.87 5.19
CA HIS A 50 3.07 3.93 6.16
C HIS A 50 2.65 5.30 5.62
N GLY A 51 2.92 5.58 4.34
CA GLY A 51 2.70 6.90 3.73
C GLY A 51 3.90 7.84 3.83
N ALA A 52 4.99 7.44 4.51
CA ALA A 52 6.20 8.27 4.68
C ALA A 52 7.45 7.58 4.09
N MET A 53 7.27 6.67 3.14
CA MET A 53 8.36 6.00 2.48
C MET A 53 9.19 7.01 1.68
N ALA A 54 10.50 7.02 1.94
CA ALA A 54 11.47 7.81 1.17
C ALA A 54 12.38 6.87 0.40
N VAL A 55 12.35 6.96 -0.94
CA VAL A 55 13.17 6.14 -1.83
C VAL A 55 14.02 7.07 -2.69
N ARG A 56 15.31 6.75 -2.85
CA ARG A 56 16.22 7.56 -3.69
C ARG A 56 15.67 7.67 -5.10
N ASP A 57 15.55 8.89 -5.62
CA ASP A 57 15.14 9.19 -6.99
C ASP A 57 13.77 8.61 -7.41
N VAL A 58 12.91 8.25 -6.46
CA VAL A 58 11.52 7.85 -6.72
C VAL A 58 10.61 8.82 -5.96
N PRO A 59 10.00 9.80 -6.65
CA PRO A 59 9.05 10.70 -6.01
C PRO A 59 7.77 9.94 -5.66
N ARG A 60 7.18 10.25 -4.50
CA ARG A 60 5.90 9.69 -4.02
C ARG A 60 5.84 8.15 -4.12
N PRO A 61 6.70 7.41 -3.38
CA PRO A 61 6.87 5.97 -3.56
C PRO A 61 5.59 5.13 -3.36
N GLU A 62 4.67 5.57 -2.52
CA GLU A 62 3.37 4.95 -2.30
C GLU A 62 2.44 5.13 -3.51
N ALA A 63 2.40 6.31 -4.11
CA ALA A 63 1.67 6.56 -5.34
C ALA A 63 2.26 5.76 -6.52
N ASP A 64 3.59 5.66 -6.61
CA ASP A 64 4.25 4.80 -7.60
C ASP A 64 3.89 3.32 -7.41
N LEU A 65 3.86 2.83 -6.17
CA LEU A 65 3.41 1.47 -5.88
C LEU A 65 1.93 1.27 -6.28
N ALA A 66 1.05 2.21 -5.94
CA ALA A 66 -0.36 2.15 -6.31
C ALA A 66 -0.55 2.15 -7.84
N ARG A 67 0.24 2.93 -8.58
CA ARG A 67 0.27 2.92 -10.05
C ARG A 67 0.67 1.54 -10.58
N GLN A 68 1.75 0.97 -10.08
CA GLN A 68 2.21 -0.37 -10.51
C GLN A 68 1.16 -1.45 -10.21
N VAL A 69 0.50 -1.39 -9.04
CA VAL A 69 -0.60 -2.30 -8.69
C VAL A 69 -1.77 -2.12 -9.66
N ARG A 70 -2.18 -0.86 -9.91
CA ARG A 70 -3.29 -0.52 -10.83
C ARG A 70 -3.05 -1.03 -12.25
N GLU A 71 -1.81 -0.96 -12.74
CA GLU A 71 -1.43 -1.50 -14.06
C GLU A 71 -1.64 -3.01 -14.16
N VAL A 72 -1.55 -3.74 -13.05
CA VAL A 72 -1.76 -5.20 -13.01
C VAL A 72 -3.23 -5.55 -12.84
N VAL A 73 -3.91 -4.94 -11.87
CA VAL A 73 -5.29 -5.33 -11.50
C VAL A 73 -6.37 -4.65 -12.34
N GLY A 74 -6.02 -3.64 -13.13
CA GLY A 74 -6.95 -2.91 -13.98
C GLY A 74 -7.90 -2.00 -13.21
N ARG A 75 -8.78 -1.25 -13.91
CA ARG A 75 -9.71 -0.28 -13.29
C ARG A 75 -11.00 -0.89 -12.74
N SER A 76 -11.27 -2.16 -12.99
CA SER A 76 -12.42 -2.87 -12.42
C SER A 76 -12.19 -3.29 -10.97
N ALA A 77 -10.93 -3.51 -10.58
CA ALA A 77 -10.57 -3.86 -9.21
C ALA A 77 -10.52 -2.60 -8.32
N PHE A 78 -10.95 -2.70 -7.07
CA PHE A 78 -10.84 -1.59 -6.12
C PHE A 78 -9.48 -1.61 -5.40
N ILE A 79 -8.85 -0.46 -5.18
CA ILE A 79 -7.63 -0.34 -4.38
C ILE A 79 -7.91 0.53 -3.16
N ALA A 80 -7.67 -0.03 -1.98
CA ALA A 80 -7.75 0.69 -0.71
C ALA A 80 -6.39 0.70 -0.02
N ALA A 81 -6.08 1.75 0.73
CA ALA A 81 -4.92 1.78 1.61
C ALA A 81 -5.20 2.36 2.98
N THR A 82 -4.38 1.98 3.95
CA THR A 82 -4.24 2.69 5.23
C THR A 82 -2.89 3.39 5.29
N PHE A 83 -2.85 4.51 6.00
CA PHE A 83 -1.66 5.30 6.27
C PHE A 83 -1.50 5.61 7.75
N ASP A 84 -0.25 5.85 8.14
CA ASP A 84 0.12 6.44 9.43
C ASP A 84 -0.20 7.95 9.42
N PRO A 85 -0.56 8.60 10.55
CA PRO A 85 -0.78 10.05 10.59
C PRO A 85 0.45 10.88 10.20
N HIS A 86 1.65 10.32 10.20
CA HIS A 86 2.87 10.97 9.73
C HIS A 86 3.14 10.75 8.23
N GLY A 87 2.19 10.16 7.49
CA GLY A 87 2.29 10.01 6.04
C GLY A 87 2.31 11.36 5.31
N ASN A 88 2.99 11.39 4.16
CA ASN A 88 3.18 12.52 3.26
C ASN A 88 2.46 12.28 1.92
N GLU A 89 1.31 11.62 1.96
CA GLU A 89 0.52 11.31 0.77
C GLU A 89 -0.26 12.53 0.25
N ASP A 90 -0.50 12.53 -1.05
CA ASP A 90 -1.28 13.55 -1.74
C ASP A 90 -2.23 12.94 -2.79
N GLU A 91 -2.80 13.79 -3.64
CA GLU A 91 -3.76 13.40 -4.67
C GLU A 91 -3.22 12.34 -5.63
N ALA A 92 -1.90 12.25 -5.87
CA ALA A 92 -1.34 11.29 -6.82
C ALA A 92 -1.55 9.84 -6.38
N PHE A 93 -1.67 9.58 -5.08
CA PHE A 93 -2.06 8.26 -4.60
C PHE A 93 -3.50 7.91 -5.02
N LEU A 94 -4.43 8.86 -4.83
CA LEU A 94 -5.85 8.69 -5.15
C LEU A 94 -6.17 8.79 -6.65
N GLU A 95 -5.24 9.23 -7.49
CA GLU A 95 -5.35 9.04 -8.93
C GLU A 95 -5.31 7.55 -9.32
N GLN A 96 -4.65 6.73 -8.50
CA GLN A 96 -4.45 5.29 -8.72
C GLN A 96 -5.35 4.42 -7.82
N ALA A 97 -5.60 4.86 -6.59
CA ALA A 97 -6.38 4.15 -5.59
C ALA A 97 -7.78 4.76 -5.38
N ASP A 98 -8.73 3.92 -4.93
CA ASP A 98 -10.13 4.31 -4.79
C ASP A 98 -10.44 4.84 -3.38
N MET A 99 -9.67 4.39 -2.37
CA MET A 99 -9.92 4.74 -0.96
C MET A 99 -8.62 4.87 -0.17
N ALA A 100 -8.57 5.88 0.70
CA ALA A 100 -7.49 6.10 1.66
C ALA A 100 -8.05 6.23 3.09
N PHE A 101 -7.46 5.49 4.02
CA PHE A 101 -7.77 5.52 5.44
C PHE A 101 -6.53 5.94 6.21
N ALA A 102 -6.71 6.55 7.37
CA ALA A 102 -5.59 6.96 8.23
C ALA A 102 -5.83 6.49 9.66
N VAL A 103 -4.74 6.03 10.29
CA VAL A 103 -4.62 5.91 11.76
C VAL A 103 -4.89 7.28 12.39
N LYS A 104 -5.71 7.33 13.43
CA LYS A 104 -6.25 8.59 13.97
C LYS A 104 -5.65 8.99 15.31
N TYR A 105 -4.95 8.08 16.00
CA TYR A 105 -4.37 8.35 17.30
C TYR A 105 -2.84 8.32 17.32
N PHE A 106 -2.28 9.10 18.24
CA PHE A 106 -0.87 9.12 18.61
C PHE A 106 -0.76 9.02 20.14
N PRO A 107 -0.29 7.88 20.71
CA PRO A 107 0.27 6.70 20.03
C PRO A 107 -0.77 5.90 19.21
N HIS A 108 -0.28 5.12 18.23
CA HIS A 108 -1.07 4.46 17.17
C HIS A 108 -1.86 3.21 17.61
N TYR A 109 -2.73 3.32 18.61
CA TYR A 109 -3.49 2.17 19.11
C TYR A 109 -4.72 1.79 18.26
N ASP A 110 -5.04 2.54 17.20
CA ASP A 110 -6.17 2.25 16.31
C ASP A 110 -5.78 1.69 14.93
N ALA A 111 -4.51 1.35 14.70
CA ALA A 111 -4.05 0.84 13.40
C ALA A 111 -4.83 -0.39 12.92
N HIS A 112 -5.05 -1.37 13.80
CA HIS A 112 -5.86 -2.55 13.49
C HIS A 112 -7.31 -2.19 13.12
N LEU A 113 -7.92 -1.28 13.88
CA LEU A 113 -9.29 -0.83 13.64
C LEU A 113 -9.42 -0.10 12.30
N GLN A 114 -8.45 0.73 11.91
CA GLN A 114 -8.49 1.40 10.62
C GLN A 114 -8.24 0.43 9.45
N GLY A 115 -7.35 -0.55 9.61
CA GLY A 115 -7.18 -1.62 8.63
C GLY A 115 -8.44 -2.46 8.45
N GLU A 116 -9.12 -2.80 9.54
CA GLU A 116 -10.41 -3.49 9.49
C GLU A 116 -11.47 -2.65 8.77
N ARG A 117 -11.55 -1.35 9.04
CA ARG A 117 -12.47 -0.42 8.34
C ARG A 117 -12.16 -0.36 6.85
N ALA A 118 -10.89 -0.24 6.47
CA ALA A 118 -10.46 -0.22 5.09
C ALA A 118 -10.86 -1.51 4.36
N ALA A 119 -10.54 -2.67 4.96
CA ALA A 119 -10.89 -3.97 4.40
C ALA A 119 -12.41 -4.16 4.29
N ARG A 120 -13.19 -3.75 5.29
CA ARG A 120 -14.66 -3.81 5.24
C ARG A 120 -15.22 -2.91 4.15
N MET A 121 -14.66 -1.71 3.92
CA MET A 121 -15.12 -0.84 2.84
C MET A 121 -14.75 -1.42 1.47
N LEU A 122 -13.54 -1.97 1.33
CA LEU A 122 -13.12 -2.66 0.11
C LEU A 122 -14.07 -3.81 -0.25
N VAL A 123 -14.40 -4.68 0.71
CA VAL A 123 -15.36 -5.78 0.49
C VAL A 123 -16.76 -5.28 0.13
N ARG A 124 -17.18 -4.13 0.69
CA ARG A 124 -18.47 -3.51 0.34
C ARG A 124 -18.47 -2.86 -1.04
N ALA A 125 -17.33 -2.36 -1.52
CA ALA A 125 -17.22 -1.78 -2.85
C ALA A 125 -17.22 -2.87 -3.94
N ILE A 126 -16.62 -4.02 -3.64
CA ILE A 126 -16.56 -5.18 -4.55
C ILE A 126 -17.92 -5.86 -4.75
N ARG A 127 -18.82 -5.79 -3.76
CA ARG A 127 -20.11 -6.48 -3.75
C ARG A 127 -21.26 -5.57 -4.12
#